data_AF-A0AAW2W0F3-F1
#
_entry.id   AF-A0AAW2W0F3-F1
#
_cell.length_a   1.000
_cell.length_b   1.000
_cell.length_c   1.000
_cell.angle_alpha   90.00
_cell.angle_beta   90.00
_cell.angle_gamma   90.00
#
_symmetry.space_group_name_H-M   'P 1'
#
loop_
_entity.id
_entity.type
_entity.pdbx_description
1 polymer ?
#
loop_
_entity_poly.entity_id
_entity_poly.type
_entity_poly.pdbx_seq_one_letter_code
_entity_poly.pdbx_strand_id
1 'polypeptide(L)'
;MRREVEQMSIQIGLLQRAVSNAPVVAHDVGARLRIPEPTAYGGARDAKEIENFLFDMEQYFLAANVVDEARKVSTATMYLTGDAKLCWRTKYAKIQANQVRLDTWDLLREAIRVQFFLENVKYNGGH
;
A
#
# COMPACT_ATOMS: atom_id res chain seq x y z
N MET A 1 1.07 50.47 -39.44
CA MET A 1 -0.11 50.03 -38.66
C MET A 1 -0.85 48.83 -39.27
N ARG A 2 -1.70 48.94 -40.31
CA ARG A 2 -2.45 47.75 -40.84
C ARG A 2 -1.54 46.59 -41.33
N ARG A 3 -0.49 46.91 -42.08
CA ARG A 3 0.48 45.91 -42.61
C ARG A 3 1.29 45.20 -41.53
N GLU A 4 1.56 45.87 -40.41
CA GLU A 4 2.33 45.28 -39.30
C GLU A 4 1.47 44.30 -38.49
N VAL A 5 0.17 44.61 -38.32
CA VAL A 5 -0.78 43.70 -37.68
C VAL A 5 -0.97 42.41 -38.50
N GLU A 6 -1.01 42.52 -39.83
CA GLU A 6 -1.07 41.37 -40.74
C GLU A 6 0.22 40.52 -40.71
N GLN A 7 1.39 41.16 -40.65
CA GLN A 7 2.65 40.44 -40.51
C GLN A 7 2.73 39.72 -39.16
N MET A 8 2.26 40.36 -38.09
CA MET A 8 2.28 39.80 -36.74
C MET A 8 1.31 38.62 -36.61
N SER A 9 0.14 38.66 -37.24
CA SER A 9 -0.79 37.53 -37.24
C SER A 9 -0.24 36.32 -38.01
N ILE A 10 0.49 36.55 -39.11
CA ILE A 10 1.19 35.50 -39.84
C ILE A 10 2.29 34.88 -38.98
N GLN A 11 3.10 35.69 -38.29
CA GLN A 11 4.16 35.20 -37.40
C GLN A 11 3.59 34.38 -36.24
N ILE A 12 2.48 34.82 -35.64
CA ILE A 12 1.77 34.07 -34.59
C ILE A 12 1.28 32.72 -35.13
N GLY A 13 0.67 32.69 -36.32
CA GLY A 13 0.21 31.45 -36.93
C GLY A 13 1.34 30.47 -37.25
N LEU A 14 2.50 30.98 -37.69
CA LEU A 14 3.69 30.15 -37.95
C LEU A 14 4.32 29.62 -36.66
N LEU A 15 4.40 30.43 -35.60
CA LEU A 15 4.89 30.02 -34.29
C LEU A 15 3.97 28.97 -33.65
N GLN A 16 2.66 29.17 -33.73
CA GLN A 16 1.67 28.18 -33.25
C GLN A 16 1.82 26.86 -33.99
N ARG A 17 1.97 26.87 -35.32
CA ARG A 17 2.20 25.67 -36.11
C ARG A 17 3.54 24.99 -35.80
N ALA A 18 4.58 25.76 -35.51
CA ALA A 18 5.88 25.22 -35.10
C ALA A 18 5.83 24.55 -33.71
N VAL A 19 5.05 25.10 -32.77
CA VAL A 19 4.79 24.49 -31.45
C VAL A 19 3.98 23.20 -31.60
N SER A 20 2.99 23.16 -32.50
CA SER A 20 2.21 21.95 -32.78
C SER A 20 2.99 20.84 -33.49
N ASN A 21 4.03 21.20 -34.25
CA ASN A 21 4.92 20.25 -34.94
C ASN A 21 6.19 19.89 -34.15
N ALA A 22 6.37 20.46 -32.95
CA ALA A 22 7.40 19.96 -32.06
C ALA A 22 7.04 18.52 -31.68
N PRO A 23 7.97 17.55 -31.78
CA PRO A 23 7.73 16.25 -31.20
C PRO A 23 7.41 16.52 -29.73
N VAL A 24 6.20 16.16 -29.31
CA VAL A 24 5.90 16.01 -27.90
C VAL A 24 6.96 15.02 -27.43
N VAL A 25 7.98 15.52 -26.74
CA VAL A 25 8.78 14.65 -25.90
C VAL A 25 7.73 14.08 -24.98
N ALA A 26 7.35 12.83 -25.25
CA ALA A 26 6.60 12.05 -24.32
C ALA A 26 7.50 11.99 -23.10
N HIS A 27 7.37 12.98 -22.21
CA HIS A 27 7.55 12.72 -20.80
C HIS A 27 6.70 11.48 -20.60
N ASP A 28 7.35 10.40 -20.23
CA ASP A 28 6.70 9.16 -19.90
C ASP A 28 5.74 9.44 -18.74
N VAL A 29 4.53 9.91 -19.08
CA VAL A 29 3.38 10.05 -18.16
C VAL A 29 2.93 8.65 -17.70
N GLY A 30 3.60 7.60 -18.19
CA GLY A 30 3.31 6.20 -17.97
C GLY A 30 4.34 5.44 -17.14
N ALA A 31 5.34 6.10 -16.53
CA ALA A 31 6.14 5.48 -15.47
C ALA A 31 5.27 5.29 -14.23
N ARG A 32 4.32 4.35 -14.28
CA ARG A 32 3.59 3.86 -13.12
C ARG A 32 4.65 3.42 -12.12
N LEU A 33 4.81 4.20 -11.06
CA LEU A 33 5.69 3.88 -9.95
C LEU A 33 5.38 2.45 -9.52
N ARG A 34 6.35 1.55 -9.67
CA ARG A 34 6.20 0.18 -9.16
C ARG A 34 6.19 0.29 -7.65
N ILE A 35 5.04 -0.03 -7.06
CA ILE A 35 4.89 -0.06 -5.61
C ILE A 35 5.72 -1.25 -5.10
N PRO A 36 6.70 -1.03 -4.21
CA PRO A 36 7.46 -2.13 -3.62
C PRO A 36 6.53 -3.08 -2.86
N GLU A 37 6.75 -4.39 -3.01
CA GLU A 37 6.00 -5.38 -2.23
C GLU A 37 6.46 -5.38 -0.76
N PRO A 38 5.52 -5.51 0.20
CA PRO A 38 5.85 -5.64 1.62
C PRO A 38 6.69 -6.88 1.94
N THR A 39 7.45 -6.79 3.02
CA THR A 39 8.15 -7.94 3.58
C THR A 39 7.14 -8.93 4.16
N ALA A 40 7.28 -10.22 3.82
CA ALA A 40 6.42 -11.25 4.38
C ALA A 40 6.72 -11.52 5.88
N TYR A 41 5.68 -11.73 6.67
CA TYR A 41 5.82 -12.01 8.11
C TYR A 41 5.65 -13.50 8.42
N GLY A 42 6.64 -14.08 9.10
CA GLY A 42 6.72 -15.52 9.37
C GLY A 42 6.07 -15.99 10.68
N GLY A 43 5.65 -15.07 11.54
CA GLY A 43 5.12 -15.40 12.88
C GLY A 43 6.14 -15.30 14.01
N ALA A 44 7.25 -14.57 13.81
CA ALA A 44 8.21 -14.29 14.88
C ALA A 44 7.52 -13.55 16.03
N ARG A 45 7.70 -14.02 17.27
CA ARG A 45 7.18 -13.36 18.49
C ARG A 45 8.07 -12.21 18.93
N ASP A 46 8.34 -11.31 18.00
CA ASP A 46 9.19 -10.14 18.16
C ASP A 46 8.36 -8.88 17.86
N ALA A 47 8.29 -7.98 18.84
CA ALA A 47 7.47 -6.78 18.74
C ALA A 47 7.89 -5.88 17.56
N LYS A 48 9.19 -5.82 17.26
CA LYS A 48 9.71 -5.01 16.17
C LYS A 48 9.33 -5.60 14.82
N GLU A 49 9.46 -6.91 14.63
CA GLU A 49 9.02 -7.56 13.38
C GLU A 49 7.51 -7.41 13.14
N ILE A 50 6.71 -7.51 14.21
CA ILE A 50 5.26 -7.33 14.11
C ILE A 50 4.92 -5.89 13.71
N GLU A 51 5.44 -4.90 14.41
CA GLU A 51 5.14 -3.49 14.09
C GLU A 51 5.69 -3.09 12.71
N ASN A 52 6.86 -3.60 12.31
CA ASN A 52 7.37 -3.38 10.95
C ASN A 52 6.42 -3.95 9.89
N PHE A 53 5.96 -5.20 10.04
CA PHE A 53 5.00 -5.79 9.10
C PHE A 53 3.71 -4.98 9.01
N LEU A 54 3.13 -4.59 10.15
CA LEU A 54 1.89 -3.82 10.18
C LEU A 54 2.09 -2.45 9.51
N PHE A 55 3.22 -1.80 9.77
CA PHE A 55 3.54 -0.51 9.16
C PHE A 55 3.77 -0.62 7.64
N ASP A 56 4.53 -1.62 7.19
CA ASP A 56 4.79 -1.85 5.76
C ASP A 56 3.49 -2.11 4.98
N MET A 57 2.57 -2.89 5.56
CA MET A 57 1.26 -3.12 4.96
C MET A 57 0.42 -1.84 4.88
N GLU A 58 0.46 -1.01 5.92
CA GLU A 58 -0.24 0.28 5.93
C GLU A 58 0.29 1.23 4.85
N GLN A 59 1.62 1.34 4.70
CA GLN A 59 2.24 2.10 3.61
C GLN A 59 1.90 1.53 2.24
N TYR A 60 1.88 0.21 2.10
CA TYR A 60 1.52 -0.44 0.86
C TYR A 60 0.07 -0.15 0.45
N PHE A 61 -0.88 -0.18 1.41
CA PHE A 61 -2.27 0.18 1.12
C PHE A 61 -2.41 1.62 0.66
N LEU A 62 -1.67 2.54 1.29
CA LEU A 62 -1.64 3.95 0.88
C LEU A 62 -1.08 4.10 -0.54
N ALA A 63 0.07 3.49 -0.83
CA ALA A 63 0.70 3.55 -2.14
C ALA A 63 -0.14 2.89 -3.24
N ALA A 64 -0.83 1.79 -2.92
CA ALA A 64 -1.69 1.03 -3.84
C ALA A 64 -3.13 1.53 -3.89
N ASN A 65 -3.47 2.59 -3.13
CA ASN A 65 -4.82 3.14 -3.01
C ASN A 65 -5.87 2.08 -2.63
N VAL A 66 -5.52 1.16 -1.73
CA VAL A 66 -6.41 0.11 -1.22
C VAL A 66 -7.22 0.67 -0.07
N VAL A 67 -8.45 1.12 -0.37
CA VAL A 67 -9.36 1.71 0.63
C VAL A 67 -10.30 0.67 1.25
N ASP A 68 -10.71 -0.33 0.48
CA ASP A 68 -11.64 -1.36 0.93
C ASP A 68 -11.04 -2.24 2.04
N GLU A 69 -11.72 -2.28 3.19
CA GLU A 69 -11.24 -2.96 4.40
C GLU A 69 -11.08 -4.47 4.21
N ALA A 70 -12.05 -5.12 3.55
CA ALA A 70 -11.97 -6.55 3.26
C ALA A 70 -10.78 -6.87 2.33
N ARG A 71 -10.52 -6.00 1.35
CA ARG A 71 -9.34 -6.11 0.48
C ARG A 71 -8.04 -5.88 1.24
N LYS A 72 -7.98 -4.96 2.19
CA LYS A 72 -6.81 -4.79 3.07
C LYS A 72 -6.52 -6.07 3.85
N VAL A 73 -7.53 -6.65 4.51
CA VAL A 73 -7.41 -7.92 5.25
C VAL A 73 -6.93 -9.03 4.31
N SER A 74 -7.59 -9.21 3.17
CA SER A 74 -7.22 -10.23 2.20
C SER A 74 -5.76 -10.07 1.73
N THR A 75 -5.36 -8.86 1.37
CA THR A 75 -4.02 -8.55 0.90
C THR A 75 -2.96 -8.78 1.98
N ALA A 76 -3.15 -8.26 3.20
CA ALA A 76 -2.20 -8.48 4.30
C ALA A 76 -2.01 -9.96 4.61
N THR A 77 -3.09 -10.74 4.59
CA THR A 77 -3.02 -12.17 4.90
C THR A 77 -2.29 -12.99 3.83
N MET A 78 -2.18 -12.48 2.60
CA MET A 78 -1.34 -13.08 1.55
C MET A 78 0.17 -12.98 1.87
N TYR A 79 0.58 -11.93 2.59
CA TYR A 79 1.97 -11.73 3.03
C TYR A 79 2.30 -12.44 4.35
N LEU A 80 1.38 -13.23 4.91
CA LEU A 80 1.68 -14.14 6.01
C LEU A 80 2.33 -15.41 5.48
N THR A 81 3.38 -15.83 6.18
CA THR A 81 4.14 -17.06 5.92
C THR A 81 4.35 -17.83 7.24
N GLY A 82 4.97 -19.01 7.17
CA GLY A 82 5.31 -19.81 8.36
C GLY A 82 4.15 -20.03 9.32
N ASP A 83 4.42 -19.81 10.61
CA ASP A 83 3.48 -20.00 11.71
C ASP A 83 2.33 -18.98 11.68
N ALA A 84 2.59 -17.76 11.19
CA ALA A 84 1.55 -16.75 10.99
C ALA A 84 0.50 -17.23 9.98
N LYS A 85 0.92 -17.82 8.86
CA LYS A 85 0.01 -18.38 7.86
C LYS A 85 -0.78 -19.57 8.40
N LEU A 86 -0.15 -20.42 9.21
CA LEU A 86 -0.83 -21.54 9.86
C LEU A 86 -1.90 -21.05 10.85
N CYS A 87 -1.58 -20.04 11.66
CA CYS A 87 -2.56 -19.41 12.56
C CYS A 87 -3.74 -18.81 11.79
N TRP A 88 -3.45 -18.11 10.69
CA TRP A 88 -4.48 -17.52 9.84
C TRP A 88 -5.45 -18.56 9.27
N ARG A 89 -4.97 -19.74 8.83
CA ARG A 89 -5.86 -20.82 8.35
C ARG A 89 -6.90 -21.23 9.40
N THR A 90 -6.48 -21.33 10.66
CA THR A 90 -7.37 -21.65 11.79
C THR A 90 -8.37 -20.53 12.04
N LYS A 91 -7.96 -19.25 11.98
CA LYS A 91 -8.88 -18.10 12.10
C LYS A 91 -9.86 -18.03 10.92
N TYR A 92 -9.39 -18.27 9.70
CA TYR A 92 -10.22 -18.26 8.50
C TYR A 92 -11.35 -19.30 8.56
N ALA A 93 -11.08 -20.51 9.07
CA ALA A 93 -12.13 -21.50 9.29
C ALA A 93 -13.21 -21.01 10.26
N LYS A 94 -12.84 -20.27 11.31
CA LYS A 94 -13.80 -19.66 12.25
C LYS A 94 -14.60 -18.53 11.63
N ILE A 95 -14.00 -17.74 10.73
CA ILE A 95 -14.70 -16.71 9.96
C ILE A 95 -15.74 -17.36 9.03
N GLN A 96 -15.36 -18.43 8.33
CA GLN A 96 -16.28 -19.19 7.47
C GLN A 96 -17.44 -19.83 8.25
N ALA A 97 -17.17 -20.25 9.49
CA ALA A 97 -18.20 -20.72 10.41
C ALA A 97 -19.01 -19.57 11.08
N ASN A 98 -18.80 -18.31 10.68
CA ASN A 98 -19.43 -17.12 11.24
C ASN A 98 -19.23 -16.96 12.77
N GLN A 99 -18.15 -17.51 13.31
CA GLN A 99 -17.82 -17.49 14.74
C GLN A 99 -16.97 -16.28 15.14
N VAL A 100 -16.20 -15.74 14.19
CA VAL A 100 -15.32 -14.58 14.40
C VAL A 100 -15.51 -13.62 13.24
N ARG A 101 -15.56 -12.32 13.54
CA ARG A 101 -15.55 -11.25 12.55
C ARG A 101 -14.16 -10.62 12.52
N LEU A 102 -13.53 -10.64 11.35
CA LEU A 102 -12.21 -10.07 11.10
C LEU A 102 -12.18 -9.54 9.66
N ASP A 103 -13.05 -8.57 9.41
CA ASP A 103 -13.32 -7.98 8.10
C ASP A 103 -12.76 -6.55 7.96
N THR A 104 -12.09 -6.06 8.99
CA THR A 104 -11.38 -4.76 8.98
C THR A 104 -9.90 -4.92 9.27
N TRP A 105 -9.12 -3.96 8.76
CA TRP A 105 -7.69 -3.90 8.97
C TRP A 105 -7.35 -3.79 10.46
N ASP A 106 -8.06 -2.94 11.20
CA ASP A 106 -7.83 -2.76 12.64
C ASP A 106 -8.04 -4.05 13.43
N LEU A 107 -9.09 -4.82 13.12
CA LEU A 107 -9.33 -6.12 13.75
C LEU A 107 -8.21 -7.12 13.44
N LEU A 108 -7.66 -7.09 12.22
CA LEU A 108 -6.50 -7.91 11.86
C LEU A 108 -5.25 -7.49 12.62
N ARG A 109 -4.95 -6.18 12.70
CA ARG A 109 -3.80 -5.65 13.46
C ARG A 109 -3.83 -6.14 14.90
N GLU A 110 -4.96 -5.96 15.57
CA GLU A 110 -5.12 -6.38 16.96
C GLU A 110 -5.02 -7.90 17.11
N ALA A 111 -5.60 -8.67 16.19
CA ALA A 111 -5.48 -10.12 16.22
C ALA A 111 -4.03 -10.60 16.04
N ILE A 112 -3.25 -9.98 15.15
CA ILE A 112 -1.83 -10.29 14.96
C ILE A 112 -1.06 -9.93 16.24
N ARG A 113 -1.33 -8.75 16.81
CA ARG A 113 -0.67 -8.32 18.05
C ARG A 113 -0.95 -9.29 19.19
N VAL A 114 -2.22 -9.59 19.48
CA VAL A 114 -2.59 -10.53 20.55
C VAL A 114 -1.99 -11.93 20.35
N GLN A 115 -1.87 -12.38 19.10
CA GLN A 115 -1.39 -13.73 18.80
C GLN A 115 0.13 -13.88 18.93
N PHE A 116 0.89 -12.83 18.62
CA PHE A 116 2.34 -12.89 18.46
C PHE A 116 3.14 -11.94 19.37
N PHE A 117 2.53 -10.89 19.92
CA PHE A 117 3.09 -10.25 21.11
C PHE A 117 2.94 -11.24 22.26
N LEU A 118 4.08 -11.72 22.76
CA LEU A 118 4.10 -12.35 24.08
C LEU A 118 3.57 -11.31 25.06
N GLU A 119 2.40 -11.57 25.65
CA GLU A 119 1.86 -10.79 26.77
C GLU A 119 2.97 -10.61 27.80
N ASN A 120 3.49 -9.39 27.89
CA ASN A 120 4.24 -8.82 28.99
C ASN A 120 5.34 -9.74 29.55
N VAL A 121 6.59 -9.45 29.18
CA VAL A 121 7.71 -9.63 30.13
C VAL A 121 7.24 -8.98 31.43
N LYS A 122 6.73 -9.79 32.37
CA LYS A 122 6.64 -9.39 33.76
C LYS A 122 8.06 -9.00 34.10
N TYR A 123 8.27 -7.70 34.28
CA TYR A 123 9.48 -7.18 34.89
C TYR A 123 9.45 -7.68 36.34
N ASN A 124 9.83 -8.94 36.56
CA ASN A 124 10.29 -9.42 37.85
C ASN A 124 11.70 -8.86 38.04
N GLY A 125 11.80 -7.53 38.15
CA GLY A 125 12.94 -6.87 38.74
C GLY A 125 12.80 -6.92 40.26
N GLY A 126 12.76 -8.14 40.80
CA GLY A 126 12.96 -8.41 42.20
C GLY A 126 14.37 -8.94 42.38
N HIS A 127 15.32 -8.03 42.60
CA HIS A 127 16.40 -8.12 43.58
C HIS A 127 17.23 -6.84 43.56
#